data_AF-A0A5B2V0A1-F1
#
_entry.id   AF-A0A5B2V0A1-F1
#
_cell.length_a   1.000
_cell.length_b   1.000
_cell.length_c   1.000
_cell.angle_alpha   90.00
_cell.angle_beta   90.00
_cell.angle_gamma   90.00
#
_symmetry.space_group_name_H-M   'P 1'
#
loop_
_entity.id
_entity.type
_entity.pdbx_description
1 polymer ?
#
loop_
_entity_poly.entity_id
_entity_poly.type
_entity_poly.pdbx_seq_one_letter_code
_entity_poly.pdbx_strand_id
1 'polypeptide(L)'
;HSAAPGWAVIGTGDVTGDGVDDILLRRTSDGAVATWIMSDGQFQAGQYLQANSSGTLAAVLDLNGDHRAELIWADPGSSGLTTWQVSQAGAMSVSTSAHMTALSAPVVAV
;
A
#
# COMPACT_ATOMS: atom_id res chain seq x y z
N HIS A 1 1.07 21.65 -3.11
CA HIS A 1 0.13 20.70 -3.71
C HIS A 1 -0.65 20.02 -2.60
N SER A 2 -1.87 20.47 -2.31
CA SER A 2 -2.80 19.73 -1.45
C SER A 2 -3.55 18.75 -2.33
N ALA A 3 -3.68 17.50 -1.91
CA ALA A 3 -4.60 16.56 -2.55
C ALA A 3 -6.01 17.16 -2.65
N ALA A 4 -6.86 16.61 -3.54
CA ALA A 4 -8.24 17.07 -3.73
C ALA A 4 -8.95 17.27 -2.37
N PRO A 5 -9.83 18.28 -2.20
CA PRO A 5 -10.46 18.58 -0.92
C PRO A 5 -11.03 17.33 -0.23
N GLY A 6 -10.63 17.07 1.00
CA GLY A 6 -11.02 15.89 1.76
C GLY A 6 -10.17 14.63 1.54
N TRP A 7 -9.10 14.71 0.74
CA TRP A 7 -8.10 13.64 0.61
C TRP A 7 -6.75 14.09 1.18
N ALA A 8 -6.02 13.15 1.77
CA ALA A 8 -4.67 13.33 2.26
C ALA A 8 -3.73 12.33 1.58
N VAL A 9 -2.52 12.76 1.23
CA VAL A 9 -1.46 11.84 0.80
C VAL A 9 -1.00 11.05 2.02
N ILE A 10 -0.96 9.72 1.89
CA ILE A 10 -0.56 8.81 2.96
C ILE A 10 0.72 8.03 2.66
N GLY A 11 1.18 8.02 1.41
CA GLY A 11 2.40 7.35 0.99
C GLY A 11 2.61 7.40 -0.52
N THR A 12 3.71 6.80 -0.96
CA THR A 12 4.05 6.58 -2.37
C THR A 12 4.61 5.18 -2.57
N GLY A 13 4.55 4.67 -3.79
CA GLY A 13 5.21 3.42 -4.20
C GLY A 13 4.62 2.88 -5.50
N ASP A 14 5.41 2.09 -6.22
CA ASP A 14 5.02 1.47 -7.49
C ASP A 14 4.01 0.34 -7.28
N VAL A 15 2.72 0.67 -7.18
CA VAL A 15 1.64 -0.32 -6.96
C VAL A 15 1.09 -0.87 -8.28
N THR A 16 1.46 -0.26 -9.41
CA THR A 16 1.08 -0.73 -10.76
C THR A 16 2.14 -1.63 -11.41
N GLY A 17 3.40 -1.52 -10.99
CA GLY A 17 4.55 -2.28 -11.49
C GLY A 17 5.10 -1.73 -12.80
N ASP A 18 4.89 -0.45 -13.08
CA ASP A 18 5.38 0.21 -14.28
C ASP A 18 6.78 0.84 -14.09
N GLY A 19 7.36 0.69 -12.90
CA GLY A 19 8.65 1.24 -12.51
C GLY A 19 8.58 2.68 -12.02
N VAL A 20 7.39 3.25 -11.84
CA VAL A 20 7.16 4.61 -11.35
C VAL A 20 6.34 4.58 -10.06
N ASP A 21 6.78 5.34 -9.06
CA ASP A 21 6.04 5.45 -7.81
C ASP A 21 4.70 6.18 -8.02
N ASP A 22 3.61 5.53 -7.62
CA ASP A 22 2.27 6.10 -7.54
C ASP A 22 2.06 6.89 -6.24
N ILE A 23 0.98 7.67 -6.14
CA ILE A 23 0.63 8.44 -4.94
C ILE A 23 -0.59 7.82 -4.24
N LEU A 24 -0.41 7.39 -3.00
CA LEU A 24 -1.49 6.84 -2.18
C LEU A 24 -2.21 7.93 -1.40
N LEU A 25 -3.54 7.88 -1.47
CA LEU A 25 -4.45 8.88 -0.93
C LEU A 25 -5.45 8.24 0.01
N ARG A 26 -5.82 8.96 1.08
CA ARG A 26 -6.90 8.58 1.98
C ARG A 26 -7.91 9.71 2.14
N ARG A 27 -9.18 9.38 1.99
CA ARG A 27 -10.27 10.33 2.22
C ARG A 27 -10.52 10.49 3.70
N THR A 28 -10.51 11.73 4.18
CA THR A 28 -10.61 12.07 5.61
C THR A 28 -12.00 11.81 6.19
N SER A 29 -13.04 11.75 5.36
CA SER A 29 -14.43 11.58 5.82
C SER A 29 -14.77 10.13 6.20
N ASP A 30 -14.20 9.15 5.51
CA ASP A 30 -14.59 7.74 5.64
C ASP A 30 -13.44 6.75 5.51
N GLY A 31 -12.20 7.23 5.36
CA GLY A 31 -11.03 6.37 5.25
C GLY A 31 -10.92 5.61 3.93
N ALA A 32 -11.71 5.96 2.90
CA ALA A 32 -11.52 5.39 1.56
C ALA A 32 -10.09 5.62 1.09
N VAL A 33 -9.49 4.59 0.50
CA VAL A 33 -8.13 4.64 -0.04
C VAL A 33 -8.24 4.75 -1.55
N ALA A 34 -7.34 5.49 -2.17
CA ALA A 34 -7.19 5.61 -3.61
C ALA A 34 -5.72 5.71 -3.97
N THR A 35 -5.40 5.48 -5.23
CA THR A 35 -4.10 5.81 -5.80
C THR A 35 -4.27 6.80 -6.95
N TRP A 36 -3.33 7.72 -7.08
CA TRP A 36 -3.07 8.42 -8.33
C TRP A 36 -1.96 7.67 -9.04
N ILE A 37 -2.31 7.08 -10.18
CA ILE A 37 -1.39 6.39 -11.06
C ILE A 37 -0.50 7.43 -11.71
N MET A 38 0.80 7.28 -11.55
CA MET A 38 1.81 8.19 -12.06
C MET A 38 2.60 7.49 -13.17
N SER A 39 2.95 8.22 -14.22
CA SER A 39 3.87 7.73 -15.25
C SER A 39 4.62 8.90 -15.84
N ASP A 40 5.94 8.75 -16.02
CA ASP A 40 6.86 9.82 -16.43
C ASP A 40 6.72 11.11 -15.60
N GLY A 41 6.45 10.97 -14.29
CA GLY A 41 6.23 12.08 -13.38
C GLY A 41 4.92 12.85 -13.60
N GLN A 42 4.01 12.32 -14.42
CA GLN A 42 2.70 12.89 -14.72
C GLN A 42 1.57 12.04 -14.16
N PHE A 43 0.48 12.68 -13.74
CA PHE A 43 -0.75 12.02 -13.38
C PHE A 43 -1.39 11.38 -14.61
N GLN A 44 -1.73 10.10 -14.53
CA GLN A 44 -2.43 9.37 -15.59
C GLN A 44 -3.90 9.14 -15.25
N ALA A 45 -4.16 8.60 -14.05
CA ALA A 45 -5.50 8.25 -13.62
C ALA A 45 -5.63 8.21 -12.09
N GLY A 46 -6.86 8.33 -11.59
CA GLY A 46 -7.19 8.09 -10.19
C GLY A 46 -7.98 6.79 -10.07
N GLN A 47 -7.61 5.94 -9.11
CA GLN A 47 -8.24 4.64 -8.89
C GLN A 47 -8.62 4.44 -7.43
N TYR A 48 -9.85 3.97 -7.19
CA TYR A 48 -10.33 3.65 -5.84
C TYR A 48 -9.77 2.32 -5.35
N LEU A 49 -8.97 2.47 -4.30
CA LEU A 49 -8.19 1.55 -3.48
C LEU A 49 -8.87 0.77 -2.37
N GLN A 50 -10.19 0.71 -2.26
CA GLN A 50 -10.98 0.14 -1.13
C GLN A 50 -11.73 1.22 -0.37
N ALA A 51 -12.92 0.83 0.09
CA ALA A 51 -13.67 1.61 1.05
C ALA A 51 -13.05 1.45 2.45
N ASN A 52 -13.28 2.43 3.33
CA ASN A 52 -13.23 2.28 4.79
C ASN A 52 -12.01 1.55 5.41
N SER A 53 -10.77 1.93 5.04
CA SER A 53 -9.58 1.56 5.84
C SER A 53 -9.61 2.28 7.17
N SER A 54 -9.44 1.56 8.29
CA SER A 54 -9.30 2.14 9.64
C SER A 54 -7.83 2.17 10.12
N GLY A 55 -6.95 1.39 9.51
CA GLY A 55 -5.53 1.27 9.87
C GLY A 55 -4.67 2.49 9.50
N THR A 56 -3.39 2.39 9.84
CA THR A 56 -2.34 3.34 9.40
C THR A 56 -1.44 2.65 8.39
N LEU A 57 -1.14 3.30 7.27
CA LEU A 57 -0.19 2.77 6.29
C LEU A 57 1.20 2.75 6.92
N ALA A 58 1.77 1.56 7.08
CA ALA A 58 3.05 1.33 7.72
C ALA A 58 4.20 1.28 6.70
N ALA A 59 3.96 0.68 5.53
CA ALA A 59 4.94 0.57 4.47
C ALA A 59 4.30 0.27 3.11
N VAL A 60 5.07 0.51 2.04
CA VAL A 60 4.76 0.17 0.65
C VAL A 60 6.00 -0.49 0.06
N LEU A 61 5.95 -1.79 -0.23
CA LEU A 61 7.07 -2.53 -0.84
C LEU A 61 6.61 -3.83 -1.51
N ASP A 62 7.35 -4.28 -2.52
CA ASP A 62 7.16 -5.58 -3.16
C ASP A 62 7.61 -6.71 -2.22
N LEU A 63 6.66 -7.36 -1.56
CA LEU A 63 6.91 -8.47 -0.64
C LEU A 63 6.90 -9.82 -1.35
N ASN A 64 6.21 -9.91 -2.49
CA ASN A 64 5.92 -11.17 -3.15
C ASN A 64 6.86 -11.44 -4.36
N GLY A 65 7.62 -10.43 -4.81
CA GLY A 65 8.57 -10.49 -5.91
C GLY A 65 7.95 -10.35 -7.30
N ASP A 66 6.73 -9.82 -7.43
CA ASP A 66 6.02 -9.65 -8.70
C ASP A 66 6.20 -8.26 -9.33
N HIS A 67 7.12 -7.46 -8.77
CA HIS A 67 7.42 -6.09 -9.16
C HIS A 67 6.28 -5.10 -8.95
N ARG A 68 5.25 -5.44 -8.16
CA ARG A 68 4.26 -4.48 -7.67
C ARG A 68 4.33 -4.40 -6.16
N ALA A 69 4.27 -3.19 -5.63
CA ALA A 69 4.31 -2.99 -4.19
C ALA A 69 2.98 -3.38 -3.52
N GLU A 70 3.09 -4.08 -2.39
CA GLU A 70 2.00 -4.28 -1.45
C GLU A 70 1.89 -3.10 -0.47
N LEU A 71 0.66 -2.81 -0.03
CA LEU A 71 0.40 -1.85 1.05
C LEU A 71 0.28 -2.60 2.37
N ILE A 72 1.10 -2.23 3.35
CA ILE A 72 1.12 -2.85 4.67
C ILE A 72 0.46 -1.90 5.67
N TRP A 73 -0.57 -2.38 6.34
CA TRP A 73 -1.40 -1.61 7.27
C TRP A 73 -1.21 -2.10 8.69
N ALA A 74 -0.97 -1.16 9.61
CA ALA A 74 -1.05 -1.43 11.05
C ALA A 74 -2.51 -1.43 11.50
N ASP A 75 -2.95 -2.53 12.09
CA ASP A 75 -4.32 -2.73 12.54
C ASP A 75 -4.63 -1.90 13.79
N PRO A 76 -5.72 -1.12 13.83
CA PRO A 76 -6.02 -0.26 14.97
C PRO A 76 -6.17 -1.05 16.27
N GLY A 77 -5.50 -0.58 17.33
CA GLY A 77 -5.62 -1.17 18.67
C GLY A 77 -4.97 -2.54 18.83
N SER A 78 -4.12 -2.97 17.88
CA SER A 78 -3.34 -4.21 17.99
C SER A 78 -1.92 -4.03 17.45
N SER A 79 -1.09 -5.06 17.59
CA SER A 79 0.22 -5.16 16.93
C SER A 79 0.16 -5.93 15.60
N GLY A 80 -1.04 -6.15 15.07
CA GLY A 80 -1.27 -6.86 13.80
C GLY A 80 -0.91 -5.99 12.60
N LEU A 81 -0.45 -6.66 11.53
CA LEU A 81 -0.30 -6.07 10.22
C LEU A 81 -1.20 -6.81 9.21
N THR A 82 -1.81 -6.04 8.31
CA THR A 82 -2.58 -6.55 7.18
C THR A 82 -1.92 -6.11 5.89
N THR A 83 -1.82 -7.01 4.90
CA THR A 83 -1.22 -6.72 3.60
C THR A 83 -2.30 -6.62 2.53
N TRP A 84 -2.29 -5.56 1.74
CA TRP A 84 -3.18 -5.40 0.59
C TRP A 84 -2.36 -5.50 -0.69
N GLN A 85 -2.79 -6.37 -1.59
CA GLN A 85 -2.22 -6.52 -2.93
C GLN A 85 -3.13 -5.89 -3.96
N VAL A 86 -2.57 -5.03 -4.81
CA VAL A 86 -3.27 -4.43 -5.94
C VAL A 86 -3.02 -5.28 -7.18
N SER A 87 -4.09 -5.79 -7.80
CA SER A 87 -4.00 -6.54 -9.05
C SER A 87 -3.87 -5.60 -10.25
N GLN A 88 -3.38 -6.13 -11.36
CA GLN A 88 -3.23 -5.40 -12.63
C GLN A 88 -4.55 -4.84 -13.20
N ALA A 89 -5.69 -5.47 -12.91
CA ALA A 89 -7.02 -4.96 -13.30
C ALA A 89 -7.57 -3.92 -12.31
N GLY A 90 -6.77 -3.54 -11.31
CA GLY A 90 -7.18 -2.69 -10.23
C GLY A 90 -8.09 -3.33 -9.18
N ALA A 91 -8.40 -4.62 -9.34
CA ALA A 91 -9.03 -5.40 -8.28
C ALA A 91 -8.05 -5.59 -7.12
N MET A 92 -8.57 -5.64 -5.89
CA MET A 92 -7.73 -5.78 -4.71
C MET A 92 -7.92 -7.15 -4.11
N SER A 93 -6.81 -7.75 -3.72
CA SER A 93 -6.80 -8.94 -2.88
C SER A 93 -6.23 -8.55 -1.53
N VAL A 94 -7.06 -8.67 -0.49
CA VAL A 94 -6.60 -8.47 0.89
C VAL A 94 -6.10 -9.81 1.41
N SER A 95 -4.83 -9.86 1.81
CA SER A 95 -4.22 -11.02 2.43
C SER A 95 -3.78 -10.63 3.85
N THR A 96 -4.40 -11.22 4.86
CA THR A 96 -3.93 -11.08 6.24
C THR A 96 -2.70 -11.96 6.45
N SER A 97 -1.51 -11.39 6.27
CA SER A 97 -0.27 -12.04 6.74
C SER A 97 -0.15 -11.85 8.24
N ALA A 98 -0.71 -12.79 9.01
CA ALA A 98 -0.17 -13.05 10.34
C ALA A 98 1.22 -13.67 10.18
N HIS A 99 2.17 -13.23 11.01
CA HIS A 99 3.57 -13.67 11.11
C HIS A 99 4.58 -13.02 10.14
N MET A 100 5.01 -11.79 10.48
CA MET A 100 6.45 -11.51 10.38
C MET A 100 7.17 -12.33 11.46
N THR A 101 7.34 -13.65 11.25
CA THR A 101 8.42 -14.33 11.97
C THR A 101 9.70 -13.79 11.38
N ALA A 102 10.47 -13.08 12.19
CA ALA A 102 11.83 -12.69 11.85
C ALA A 102 12.53 -13.88 11.18
N LEU A 103 13.14 -13.64 10.03
CA LEU A 103 14.14 -14.55 9.48
C LEU A 103 15.25 -14.66 10.54
N SER A 104 15.13 -15.64 11.46
CA SER A 104 16.26 -16.09 12.24
C SER A 104 17.19 -16.78 11.25
N ALA A 105 18.08 -16.01 10.62
CA ALA A 105 19.21 -16.56 9.93
C ALA A 105 19.97 -17.46 10.92
N PRO A 106 20.45 -18.64 10.52
CA PRO A 106 21.28 -19.44 11.39
C PRO A 106 22.55 -18.63 11.68
N VAL A 107 22.87 -18.42 12.96
CA VAL A 107 24.23 -18.10 13.37
C VAL A 107 25.10 -19.28 12.90
N VAL A 108 25.79 -19.10 11.79
CA VAL A 108 26.97 -19.92 11.48
C VAL A 108 28.05 -19.39 12.41
N ALA A 109 28.21 -20.04 13.56
CA ALA A 109 29.40 -19.89 14.36
C ALA A 109 30.57 -20.51 13.59
N VAL A 110 31.60 -19.70 13.33
CA VAL A 110 32.93 -20.15 12.90
C VAL A 110 33.68 -20.69 14.11
#